data_AF-A0A525WNS5-F1
#
_entry.id   AF-A0A525WNS5-F1
#
_cell.length_a   1.000
_cell.length_b   1.000
_cell.length_c   1.000
_cell.angle_alpha   90.00
_cell.angle_beta   90.00
_cell.angle_gamma   90.00
#
_symmetry.space_group_name_H-M   'P 1'
#
loop_
_entity.id
_entity.type
_entity.pdbx_description
1 polymer ?
#
loop_
_entity_poly.entity_id
_entity_poly.type
_entity_poly.pdbx_seq_one_letter_code
_entity_poly.pdbx_strand_id
1 'polypeptide(L)'
;MCMLEDELSIDLATRLRAMHRVLDCIVPDPPTKVVDEVINIVLGAVGRQAMTQAVTILEEVVNSNSYWLRGYLLLATIYPYSLNAEQAIATAEKGLAACAMGLRLFTAPKGVESVEQIKAHVVHSRIRTPVERFRRYERMFRHRLATLQIRCGNLDGAIEQWSAIEKVPCV
;
A
#
# COMPACT_ATOMS: atom_id res chain seq x y z
N MET A 1 22.73 1.03 25.26
CA MET A 1 21.52 0.24 24.95
C MET A 1 21.06 0.65 23.55
N CYS A 2 21.81 0.27 22.51
CA CYS A 2 21.64 0.79 21.13
C CYS A 2 21.60 -0.30 20.05
N MET A 3 21.83 -1.58 20.38
CA MET A 3 22.00 -2.62 19.36
C MET A 3 20.67 -3.20 18.82
N LEU A 4 19.57 -3.09 19.56
CA LEU A 4 18.26 -3.60 19.11
C LEU A 4 17.61 -2.69 18.05
N GLU A 5 17.81 -1.37 18.15
CA GLU A 5 17.24 -0.39 17.22
C GLU A 5 17.95 -0.40 15.84
N ASP A 6 19.25 -0.68 15.82
CA ASP A 6 20.04 -0.83 14.60
C ASP A 6 19.70 -2.12 13.83
N GLU A 7 19.49 -3.24 14.53
CA GLU A 7 19.07 -4.49 13.90
C GLU A 7 17.63 -4.43 13.34
N LEU A 8 16.71 -3.79 14.07
CA LEU A 8 15.32 -3.58 13.62
C LEU A 8 15.24 -2.62 12.42
N SER A 9 16.12 -1.62 12.32
CA SER A 9 16.11 -0.63 11.24
C SER A 9 16.67 -1.18 9.92
N ILE A 10 17.77 -1.95 9.97
CA ILE A 10 18.35 -2.66 8.82
C ILE A 10 17.36 -3.71 8.29
N ASP A 11 16.63 -4.38 9.19
CA ASP A 11 15.54 -5.29 8.85
C ASP A 11 14.40 -4.55 8.13
N LEU A 12 13.93 -3.41 8.63
CA LEU A 12 12.83 -2.66 8.02
C LEU A 12 13.18 -2.11 6.63
N ALA A 13 14.34 -1.47 6.46
CA ALA A 13 14.75 -0.92 5.16
C ALA A 13 14.89 -2.04 4.10
N THR A 14 15.36 -3.22 4.53
CA THR A 14 15.48 -4.40 3.67
C THR A 14 14.11 -4.98 3.31
N ARG A 15 13.19 -5.07 4.28
CA ARG A 15 11.80 -5.49 4.04
C ARG A 15 11.08 -4.56 3.09
N LEU A 16 11.20 -3.25 3.25
CA LEU A 16 10.57 -2.27 2.35
C LEU A 16 11.16 -2.36 0.93
N ARG A 17 12.49 -2.54 0.79
CA ARG A 17 13.13 -2.81 -0.51
C ARG A 17 12.59 -4.09 -1.16
N ALA A 18 12.50 -5.18 -0.41
CA ALA A 18 11.98 -6.45 -0.92
C ALA A 18 10.50 -6.32 -1.32
N MET A 19 9.69 -5.68 -0.48
CA MET A 19 8.29 -5.40 -0.74
C MET A 19 8.11 -4.56 -2.01
N HIS A 20 8.87 -3.48 -2.17
CA HIS A 20 8.82 -2.65 -3.38
C HIS A 20 9.14 -3.47 -4.64
N ARG A 21 10.23 -4.24 -4.63
CA ARG A 21 10.61 -5.12 -5.75
C ARG A 21 9.54 -6.15 -6.09
N VAL A 22 8.94 -6.77 -5.06
CA VAL A 22 7.84 -7.72 -5.26
C VAL A 22 6.66 -7.00 -5.90
N LEU A 23 6.28 -5.82 -5.39
CA LEU A 23 5.19 -5.01 -5.92
C LEU A 23 5.44 -4.58 -7.36
N ASP A 24 6.66 -4.24 -7.76
CA ASP A 24 7.00 -3.97 -9.17
C ASP A 24 6.72 -5.16 -10.08
N CYS A 25 6.92 -6.39 -9.58
CA CYS A 25 6.61 -7.60 -10.32
C CYS A 25 5.12 -7.94 -10.35
N ILE A 26 4.40 -7.76 -9.23
CA ILE A 26 3.02 -8.28 -9.09
C ILE A 26 1.94 -7.23 -9.32
N VAL A 27 2.23 -5.96 -9.07
CA VAL A 27 1.33 -4.83 -9.29
C VAL A 27 2.17 -3.60 -9.72
N PRO A 28 2.64 -3.57 -10.98
CA PRO A 28 3.48 -2.47 -11.45
C PRO A 28 2.68 -1.17 -11.43
N ASP A 29 3.25 -0.14 -10.80
CA ASP A 29 2.80 1.22 -10.95
C ASP A 29 3.19 1.74 -12.34
N PRO A 30 2.42 2.68 -12.93
CA PRO A 30 2.87 3.36 -14.13
C PRO A 30 4.21 4.06 -13.85
N PRO A 31 5.19 3.96 -14.76
CA PRO A 31 6.53 4.50 -14.55
C PRO A 31 6.44 6.01 -14.38
N THR A 32 6.67 6.49 -13.16
CA THR A 32 6.67 7.91 -12.84
C THR A 32 7.93 8.21 -12.05
N LYS A 33 8.79 9.07 -12.61
CA LYS A 33 10.06 9.45 -11.97
C LYS A 33 9.87 9.91 -10.53
N VAL A 34 8.77 10.61 -10.26
CA VAL A 34 8.42 11.11 -8.93
C VAL A 34 8.19 9.97 -7.92
N VAL A 35 7.50 8.89 -8.30
CA VAL A 35 7.23 7.77 -7.39
C VAL A 35 8.51 7.00 -7.08
N ASP A 36 9.34 6.73 -8.09
CA ASP A 36 10.60 6.01 -7.90
C ASP A 36 11.59 6.81 -7.04
N GLU A 37 11.66 8.13 -7.23
CA GLU A 37 12.49 9.02 -6.44
C GLU A 37 12.01 9.08 -4.98
N VAL A 38 10.70 9.22 -4.76
CA VAL A 38 10.10 9.20 -3.42
C VAL A 38 10.43 7.90 -2.68
N ILE A 39 10.27 6.75 -3.34
CA ILE A 39 10.57 5.45 -2.72
C ILE A 39 12.05 5.37 -2.31
N ASN A 40 12.97 5.81 -3.17
CA ASN A 40 14.40 5.82 -2.84
C ASN A 40 14.72 6.74 -1.66
N ILE A 41 14.11 7.93 -1.58
CA ILE A 41 14.30 8.86 -0.47
C ILE A 41 13.76 8.26 0.83
N VAL A 42 12.56 7.66 0.79
CA VAL A 42 11.94 7.00 1.95
C VAL A 42 12.80 5.85 2.45
N LEU A 43 13.28 4.98 1.55
CA LEU A 43 14.16 3.87 1.91
C LEU A 43 15.48 4.38 2.51
N GLY A 44 16.02 5.49 1.99
CA GLY A 44 17.20 6.15 2.55
C GLY A 44 16.94 6.73 3.95
N ALA A 45 15.78 7.36 4.16
CA ALA A 45 15.37 7.89 5.47
C ALA A 45 15.20 6.77 6.50
N VAL A 46 14.50 5.67 6.14
CA VAL A 46 14.35 4.48 6.99
C VAL A 46 15.72 3.87 7.32
N GLY A 47 16.62 3.76 6.34
CA GLY A 47 17.98 3.25 6.56
C GLY A 47 18.84 4.11 7.48
N ARG A 48 18.53 5.41 7.60
CA ARG A 48 19.16 6.35 8.56
C ARG A 48 18.36 6.49 9.86
N GLN A 49 17.38 5.62 10.12
CA GLN A 49 16.46 5.70 11.27
C GLN A 49 15.64 7.01 11.36
N ALA A 50 15.54 7.78 10.28
CA ALA A 50 14.73 8.98 10.22
C ALA A 50 13.24 8.63 9.93
N MET A 51 12.60 7.89 10.84
CA MET A 51 11.23 7.37 10.64
C MET A 51 10.21 8.48 10.45
N THR A 52 10.30 9.56 11.22
CA THR A 52 9.43 10.73 11.07
C THR A 52 9.57 11.33 9.67
N GLN A 53 10.80 11.49 9.17
CA GLN A 53 11.05 11.99 7.82
C GLN A 53 10.44 11.06 6.76
N ALA A 54 10.64 9.74 6.90
CA ALA A 54 10.08 8.75 5.98
C ALA A 54 8.54 8.79 5.93
N VAL A 55 7.89 8.93 7.10
CA VAL A 55 6.43 9.05 7.22
C VAL A 55 5.95 10.34 6.58
N THR A 56 6.53 11.49 6.92
CA THR A 56 6.12 12.80 6.39
C THR A 56 6.17 12.84 4.86
N ILE A 57 7.26 12.36 4.26
CA ILE A 57 7.41 12.32 2.80
C ILE A 57 6.32 11.44 2.16
N LEU A 58 6.07 10.26 2.73
CA LEU A 58 5.02 9.38 2.21
C LEU A 58 3.62 9.98 2.36
N GLU A 59 3.32 10.60 3.51
CA GLU A 59 2.04 11.26 3.76
C GLU A 59 1.80 12.39 2.76
N GLU A 60 2.78 13.25 2.50
CA GLU A 60 2.68 14.34 1.53
C GLU A 60 2.31 13.83 0.13
N VAL A 61 2.98 12.78 -0.33
CA VAL A 61 2.77 12.22 -1.67
C VAL A 61 1.43 11.50 -1.76
N VAL A 62 1.07 10.73 -0.72
CA VAL A 62 -0.22 10.03 -0.65
C VAL A 62 -1.39 11.01 -0.56
N ASN A 63 -1.26 12.10 0.19
CA ASN A 63 -2.28 13.15 0.26
C ASN A 63 -2.44 13.89 -1.07
N SER A 64 -1.35 14.02 -1.84
CA SER A 64 -1.37 14.62 -3.18
C SER A 64 -1.85 13.65 -4.27
N ASN A 65 -1.72 12.34 -4.06
CA ASN A 65 -2.17 11.28 -4.96
C ASN A 65 -2.85 10.14 -4.19
N SER A 66 -4.13 10.30 -3.91
CA SER A 66 -4.95 9.36 -3.13
C SER A 66 -5.16 8.00 -3.82
N TYR A 67 -4.81 7.86 -5.10
CA TYR A 67 -4.85 6.58 -5.81
C TYR A 67 -3.49 5.88 -5.88
N TRP A 68 -2.45 6.44 -5.25
CA TRP A 68 -1.18 5.76 -5.08
C TRP A 68 -1.24 4.76 -3.91
N LEU A 69 -1.88 3.63 -4.16
CA LEU A 69 -2.14 2.57 -3.18
C LEU A 69 -0.86 1.99 -2.58
N ARG A 70 0.22 1.96 -3.35
CA ARG A 70 1.53 1.52 -2.87
C ARG A 70 2.02 2.38 -1.70
N GLY A 71 1.80 3.71 -1.75
CA GLY A 71 2.17 4.63 -0.67
C GLY A 71 1.46 4.31 0.64
N TYR A 72 0.15 4.09 0.61
CA TYR A 72 -0.61 3.65 1.80
C TYR A 72 -0.09 2.32 2.37
N LEU A 73 0.28 1.37 1.52
CA LEU A 73 0.79 0.07 1.96
C LEU A 73 2.19 0.20 2.62
N LEU A 74 3.05 1.08 2.10
CA LEU A 74 4.34 1.41 2.71
C LEU A 74 4.17 2.12 4.05
N LEU A 75 3.28 3.12 4.14
CA LEU A 75 2.95 3.81 5.39
C LEU A 75 2.44 2.83 6.47
N ALA A 76 1.46 1.98 6.12
CA ALA A 76 0.93 0.95 7.01
C ALA A 76 2.00 -0.10 7.43
N THR A 77 3.12 -0.17 6.69
CA THR A 77 4.27 -1.01 7.02
C THR A 77 5.24 -0.32 7.99
N ILE A 78 5.41 0.99 7.87
CA ILE A 78 6.33 1.80 8.68
C ILE A 78 5.73 2.15 10.05
N TYR A 79 4.45 2.56 10.13
CA TYR A 79 3.83 3.04 11.38
C TYR A 79 3.96 2.13 12.61
N PRO A 80 3.90 0.79 12.50
CA PRO A 80 4.11 -0.08 13.66
C PRO A 80 5.52 0.03 14.27
N TYR A 81 6.52 0.41 13.47
CA TYR A 81 7.90 0.61 13.91
C TYR A 81 8.13 2.00 14.52
N SER A 82 7.22 2.95 14.28
CA SER A 82 7.14 4.20 15.03
C SER A 82 6.19 4.11 16.24
N LEU A 83 5.94 2.89 16.74
CA LEU A 83 5.04 2.57 17.86
C LEU A 83 3.60 3.09 17.70
N ASN A 84 3.12 3.24 16.47
CA ASN A 84 1.79 3.76 16.19
C ASN A 84 0.91 2.74 15.44
N ALA A 85 0.46 1.72 16.17
CA ALA A 85 -0.36 0.65 15.60
C ALA A 85 -1.72 1.18 15.10
N GLU A 86 -2.31 2.17 15.77
CA GLU A 86 -3.57 2.80 15.37
C GLU A 86 -3.44 3.54 14.04
N GLN A 87 -2.36 4.33 13.85
CA GLN A 87 -2.11 4.96 12.55
C GLN A 87 -1.86 3.93 11.44
N ALA A 88 -1.21 2.81 11.75
CA ALA A 88 -1.03 1.72 10.80
C ALA A 88 -2.37 1.15 10.32
N ILE A 89 -3.30 0.91 11.26
CA ILE A 89 -4.66 0.43 10.96
C ILE A 89 -5.41 1.48 10.15
N ALA A 90 -5.50 2.72 10.63
CA ALA A 90 -6.22 3.80 9.96
C ALA A 90 -5.71 4.05 8.53
N THR A 91 -4.41 3.91 8.31
CA THR A 91 -3.81 4.05 6.97
C THR A 91 -4.19 2.90 6.05
N ALA A 92 -4.18 1.66 6.56
CA ALA A 92 -4.59 0.52 5.77
C ALA A 92 -6.10 0.56 5.46
N GLU A 93 -6.94 1.08 6.36
CA GLU A 93 -8.36 1.36 6.11
C GLU A 93 -8.56 2.44 5.04
N LYS A 94 -7.78 3.53 5.07
CA LYS A 94 -7.79 4.55 4.01
C LYS A 94 -7.42 3.96 2.65
N GLY A 95 -6.37 3.13 2.59
CA GLY A 95 -5.98 2.41 1.38
C GLY A 95 -7.08 1.47 0.87
N LEU A 96 -7.77 0.76 1.77
CA LEU A 96 -8.91 -0.08 1.44
C LEU A 96 -10.10 0.72 0.89
N ALA A 97 -10.41 1.87 1.49
CA ALA A 97 -11.45 2.78 1.01
C ALA A 97 -11.12 3.35 -0.38
N ALA A 98 -9.86 3.73 -0.62
CA ALA A 98 -9.38 4.15 -1.94
C ALA A 98 -9.55 3.03 -2.98
N CYS A 99 -9.32 1.76 -2.60
CA CYS A 99 -9.60 0.63 -3.48
C CYS A 99 -11.08 0.50 -3.83
N ALA A 100 -11.96 0.59 -2.82
CA ALA A 100 -13.40 0.53 -3.04
C ALA A 100 -13.91 1.66 -3.95
N MET A 101 -13.38 2.88 -3.76
CA MET A 101 -13.69 4.03 -4.61
C MET A 101 -13.19 3.84 -6.05
N GLY A 102 -11.93 3.42 -6.22
CA GLY A 102 -11.37 3.10 -7.54
C GLY A 102 -12.19 2.03 -8.26
N LEU A 103 -12.52 0.93 -7.59
CA LEU A 103 -13.36 -0.12 -8.16
C LEU A 103 -14.70 0.43 -8.64
N ARG A 104 -15.40 1.22 -7.82
CA ARG A 104 -16.69 1.85 -8.19
C ARG A 104 -16.55 2.70 -9.45
N LEU A 105 -15.49 3.50 -9.56
CA LEU A 105 -15.24 4.35 -10.74
C LEU A 105 -15.04 3.53 -12.02
N PHE A 106 -14.31 2.41 -11.94
CA PHE A 106 -14.02 1.57 -13.11
C PHE A 106 -15.12 0.54 -13.43
N THR A 107 -16.05 0.26 -12.50
CA THR A 107 -17.17 -0.66 -12.71
C THR A 107 -18.52 0.02 -12.90
N ALA A 108 -18.62 1.33 -12.68
CA ALA A 108 -19.85 2.07 -12.93
C ALA A 108 -20.26 1.93 -14.41
N PRO A 109 -21.53 1.64 -14.71
CA PRO A 109 -22.00 1.63 -16.09
C PRO A 109 -21.72 3.02 -16.68
N LYS A 110 -20.99 3.06 -17.80
CA LYS A 110 -20.64 4.30 -18.49
C LYS A 110 -21.91 5.05 -18.91
N GLY A 111 -22.42 5.92 -18.05
CA GLY A 111 -23.25 7.04 -18.47
C GLY A 111 -22.36 7.93 -19.33
N VAL A 112 -22.83 8.20 -20.55
CA VAL A 112 -22.18 9.01 -21.58
C VAL A 112 -21.47 10.22 -20.96
N GLU A 113 -20.15 10.17 -20.85
CA GLU A 113 -19.25 11.30 -21.04
C GLU A 113 -17.79 10.81 -21.00
N SER A 114 -17.01 11.36 -21.92
CA SER A 114 -15.65 11.00 -22.25
C SER A 114 -14.69 11.29 -21.10
N VAL A 115 -14.53 10.35 -20.18
CA VAL A 115 -13.34 10.33 -19.33
C VAL A 115 -12.20 9.80 -20.19
N GLU A 116 -11.26 10.71 -20.50
CA GLU A 116 -10.00 10.40 -21.17
C GLU A 116 -9.45 9.07 -20.65
N GLN A 117 -9.33 8.11 -21.57
CA GLN A 117 -8.75 6.82 -21.26
C GLN A 117 -7.34 7.05 -20.74
N ILE A 118 -7.12 6.81 -19.46
CA ILE A 118 -5.79 6.60 -18.90
C ILE A 118 -5.22 5.38 -19.62
N LYS A 119 -4.54 5.62 -20.74
CA LYS A 119 -3.91 4.60 -21.56
C LYS A 119 -2.73 4.02 -20.77
N ALA A 120 -3.00 2.94 -20.04
CA ALA A 120 -1.95 2.04 -19.58
C ALA A 120 -1.42 1.26 -20.80
N HIS A 121 -0.46 1.86 -21.51
CA HIS A 121 0.49 1.12 -22.30
C HIS A 121 1.78 1.05 -21.49
N VAL A 122 2.14 -0.14 -21.00
CA VAL A 122 3.44 -0.78 -21.19
C VAL A 122 3.32 -2.24 -20.75
N VAL A 123 3.83 -3.09 -21.64
CA VAL A 123 3.94 -4.54 -21.59
C VAL A 123 4.92 -4.95 -20.49
N HIS A 124 4.43 -5.60 -19.43
CA HIS A 124 4.96 -6.86 -18.88
C HIS A 124 4.17 -7.28 -17.62
N SER A 125 3.56 -8.47 -17.71
CA SER A 125 3.08 -9.33 -16.62
C SER A 125 1.73 -9.04 -15.91
N ARG A 126 0.83 -10.03 -16.04
CA ARG A 126 -0.27 -10.46 -15.16
C ARG A 126 -1.38 -9.50 -14.67
N ILE A 127 -1.32 -8.20 -14.86
CA ILE A 127 -2.46 -7.29 -14.60
C ILE A 127 -2.84 -6.61 -15.90
N ARG A 128 -4.04 -6.90 -16.38
CA ARG A 128 -4.56 -6.40 -17.66
C ARG A 128 -5.43 -5.16 -17.50
N THR A 129 -5.97 -4.90 -16.31
CA THR A 129 -6.93 -3.82 -16.09
C THR A 129 -6.69 -3.04 -14.79
N PRO A 130 -7.09 -1.75 -14.72
CA PRO A 130 -7.13 -1.01 -13.46
C PRO A 130 -7.93 -1.74 -12.37
N VAL A 131 -9.05 -2.38 -12.73
CA VAL A 131 -9.88 -3.17 -11.80
C VAL A 131 -9.09 -4.29 -11.13
N GLU A 132 -8.34 -5.07 -11.90
CA GLU A 132 -7.47 -6.13 -11.37
C GLU A 132 -6.40 -5.57 -10.41
N ARG A 133 -5.82 -4.41 -10.75
CA ARG A 133 -4.87 -3.71 -9.86
C ARG A 133 -5.53 -3.36 -8.52
N PHE A 134 -6.71 -2.73 -8.53
CA PHE A 134 -7.43 -2.39 -7.31
C PHE A 134 -7.81 -3.63 -6.50
N ARG A 135 -8.25 -4.72 -7.13
CA ARG A 135 -8.54 -5.99 -6.44
C ARG A 135 -7.31 -6.61 -5.78
N ARG A 136 -6.14 -6.54 -6.40
CA ARG A 136 -4.89 -7.03 -5.79
C ARG A 136 -4.51 -6.20 -4.57
N TYR A 137 -4.57 -4.88 -4.68
CA TYR A 137 -4.32 -4.01 -3.53
C TYR A 137 -5.37 -4.20 -2.42
N GLU A 138 -6.65 -4.37 -2.76
CA GLU A 138 -7.71 -4.68 -1.79
C GLU A 138 -7.34 -5.90 -0.94
N ARG A 139 -6.91 -7.00 -1.57
CA ARG A 139 -6.46 -8.21 -0.85
C ARG A 139 -5.25 -7.93 0.05
N MET A 140 -4.27 -7.17 -0.44
CA MET A 140 -3.07 -6.82 0.35
C MET A 140 -3.43 -5.98 1.58
N PHE A 141 -4.32 -5.00 1.44
CA PHE A 141 -4.80 -4.18 2.56
C PHE A 141 -5.57 -5.02 3.59
N ARG A 142 -6.47 -5.90 3.14
CA ARG A 142 -7.20 -6.81 4.06
C ARG A 142 -6.26 -7.73 4.82
N HIS A 143 -5.26 -8.33 4.16
CA HIS A 143 -4.23 -9.12 4.83
C HIS A 143 -3.43 -8.30 5.85
N ARG A 144 -3.07 -7.07 5.49
CA ARG A 144 -2.33 -6.17 6.37
C ARG A 144 -3.15 -5.78 7.59
N LEU A 145 -4.41 -5.39 7.39
CA LEU A 145 -5.36 -5.04 8.47
C LEU A 145 -5.54 -6.21 9.43
N ALA A 146 -5.82 -7.41 8.92
CA ALA A 146 -5.96 -8.58 9.77
C ALA A 146 -4.72 -8.84 10.63
N THR A 147 -3.52 -8.71 10.05
CA THR A 147 -2.26 -8.90 10.78
C THR A 147 -2.07 -7.84 11.87
N LEU A 148 -2.41 -6.58 11.58
CA LEU A 148 -2.33 -5.48 12.54
C LEU A 148 -3.35 -5.66 13.68
N GLN A 149 -4.59 -6.02 13.34
CA GLN A 149 -5.67 -6.26 14.30
C GLN A 149 -5.36 -7.43 15.25
N ILE A 150 -4.78 -8.54 14.74
CA ILE A 150 -4.29 -9.64 15.58
C ILE A 150 -3.26 -9.14 16.59
N ARG A 151 -2.29 -8.33 16.15
CA ARG A 151 -1.26 -7.77 17.06
C ARG A 151 -1.86 -6.86 18.13
N CYS A 152 -2.96 -6.17 17.82
CA CYS A 152 -3.70 -5.33 18.76
C CYS A 152 -4.73 -6.09 19.61
N GLY A 153 -4.85 -7.42 19.45
CA GLY A 153 -5.85 -8.23 20.16
C GLY A 153 -7.29 -8.09 19.64
N ASN A 154 -7.51 -7.38 18.53
CA ASN A 154 -8.82 -7.26 17.90
C ASN A 154 -9.06 -8.44 16.94
N LEU A 155 -9.40 -9.60 17.51
CA LEU A 155 -9.58 -10.84 16.74
C LEU A 155 -10.82 -10.81 15.85
N ASP A 156 -11.91 -10.19 16.31
CA ASP A 156 -13.16 -10.10 15.53
C ASP A 156 -12.94 -9.30 14.24
N GLY A 157 -12.27 -8.14 14.34
CA GLY A 157 -11.89 -7.36 13.17
C GLY A 157 -11.00 -8.14 12.20
N ALA A 158 -10.03 -8.91 12.72
CA ALA A 158 -9.16 -9.71 11.88
C ALA A 158 -9.90 -10.84 11.13
N ILE A 159 -10.85 -11.51 11.80
CA ILE A 159 -11.71 -12.53 11.20
C ILE A 159 -12.57 -11.92 10.10
N GLU A 160 -13.13 -10.73 10.31
CA GLU A 160 -13.90 -10.01 9.29
C GLU A 160 -13.05 -9.76 8.03
N GLN A 161 -11.81 -9.28 8.21
CA GLN A 161 -10.91 -9.02 7.08
C GLN A 161 -10.56 -10.29 6.31
N TRP A 162 -10.28 -11.40 6.99
CA TRP A 162 -10.01 -12.69 6.33
C TRP A 162 -11.22 -13.24 5.58
N SER A 163 -12.40 -13.20 6.21
CA SER A 163 -13.65 -13.63 5.60
C SER A 163 -13.97 -12.84 4.33
N ALA A 164 -13.59 -11.56 4.29
CA ALA A 164 -13.76 -10.72 3.12
C ALA A 164 -12.77 -11.02 1.98
N ILE A 165 -11.59 -11.59 2.27
CA ILE A 165 -10.61 -12.01 1.25
C ILE A 165 -11.14 -13.20 0.45
N GLU A 166 -11.72 -14.19 1.12
CA GLU A 166 -12.30 -15.40 0.49
C GLU A 166 -13.44 -15.05 -0.49
N LYS A 167 -14.14 -13.93 -0.25
CA LYS A 167 -15.20 -13.43 -1.12
C LYS A 167 -14.70 -12.68 -2.35
N VAL A 168 -13.40 -12.42 -2.50
CA VAL A 168 -12.83 -11.80 -3.71
C VAL A 168 -12.46 -12.89 -4.71
N PRO A 169 -13.25 -13.13 -5.78
CA PRO A 169 -13.00 -14.23 -6.71
C PRO A 169 -11.58 -14.18 -7.28
N CYS A 170 -10.88 -15.31 -7.24
CA CYS A 170 -9.58 -15.47 -7.89
C CYS A 170 -9.77 -15.31 -9.40
N VAL A 171 -9.23 -14.24 -9.98
CA VAL A 171 -9.11 -14.04 -11.43
C VAL A 171 -7.68 -14.35 -11.83
#